data_AF-A0A9D7EJT3-F1
#
_entry.id   AF-A0A9D7EJT3-F1
#
_cell.length_a   1.000
_cell.length_b   1.000
_cell.length_c   1.000
_cell.angle_alpha   90.00
_cell.angle_beta   90.00
_cell.angle_gamma   90.00
#
_symmetry.space_group_name_H-M   'P 1'
#
loop_
_entity.id
_entity.type
_entity.pdbx_description
1 polymer ?
#
loop_
_entity_poly.entity_id
_entity_poly.type
_entity_poly.pdbx_seq_one_letter_code
_entity_poly.pdbx_strand_id
1 'polypeptide(L)'
;MIKTAILLLAIQFTAAATLLSEPYSVDPELIDTVETEGYKRIWGSPEGAFFLLKKSGAEIRQYPGSDIRNISVKGTQKLISSERGNYYALISYSNFLPTQLQVTAVSVYDRSGELLWTKEGPGCNAFIMCDSAPLLVGIEGAEGFPESRLVFFNSSGETVGNAKVQNFYNGQFCENGEFFFGISGAGSLLKFTNTGKLVYDFGHAIRYHSSFDGKLVAVVADSVTTIHSDVNTVVTWPVSQRSLREIRFSRDNAYVAALYGDRLNVFDITANSIVAEHTLDDPAFRFFRFDADPNFNYFVCGASNSADSPESRNTKGRVMLLGAGGNLLWGEEVVYEEWSVKYPDVRLDSSRRVLSLLTPSTLQVFKF
;
A
#
# COMPACT_ATOMS: atom_id res chain seq x y z
N MET A 1 -22.57 -42.47 39.78
CA MET A 1 -21.68 -42.90 38.67
C MET A 1 -22.27 -42.33 37.38
N ILE A 2 -21.72 -41.21 36.88
CA ILE A 2 -20.86 -41.14 35.67
C ILE A 2 -21.66 -41.65 34.45
N LYS A 3 -22.05 -40.86 33.43
CA LYS A 3 -21.25 -39.93 32.62
C LYS A 3 -22.18 -39.00 31.81
N THR A 4 -21.98 -37.70 31.93
CA THR A 4 -22.47 -36.68 30.99
C THR A 4 -21.52 -36.66 29.80
N ALA A 5 -22.02 -36.92 28.59
CA ALA A 5 -21.24 -36.75 27.36
C ALA A 5 -21.57 -35.38 26.77
N ILE A 6 -20.71 -34.39 27.03
CA ILE A 6 -20.69 -33.12 26.30
C ILE A 6 -19.90 -33.38 25.02
N LEU A 7 -20.61 -33.42 23.90
CA LEU A 7 -20.02 -33.47 22.57
C LEU A 7 -19.55 -32.04 22.21
N LEU A 8 -18.30 -31.72 22.52
CA LEU A 8 -17.63 -30.54 21.96
C LEU A 8 -17.29 -30.86 20.50
N LEU A 9 -18.05 -30.27 19.58
CA LEU A 9 -17.69 -30.24 18.17
C LEU A 9 -16.55 -29.22 18.01
N ALA A 10 -15.31 -29.69 18.13
CA ALA A 10 -14.14 -28.93 17.73
C ALA A 10 -14.10 -28.88 16.20
N ILE A 11 -14.60 -27.80 15.61
CA ILE A 11 -14.34 -27.49 14.21
C ILE A 11 -12.89 -27.01 14.14
N GLN A 12 -11.95 -27.94 13.97
CA GLN A 12 -10.60 -27.61 13.55
C GLN A 12 -10.63 -27.27 12.05
N PHE A 13 -10.65 -25.98 11.73
CA PHE A 13 -10.21 -25.51 10.42
C PHE A 13 -8.69 -25.62 10.36
N THR A 14 -8.16 -26.82 10.10
CA THR A 14 -6.78 -26.98 9.62
C THR A 14 -6.80 -26.88 8.10
N ALA A 15 -6.91 -25.66 7.60
CA ALA A 15 -6.39 -25.35 6.27
C ALA A 15 -4.95 -24.88 6.48
N ALA A 16 -4.02 -25.84 6.63
CA ALA A 16 -2.62 -25.53 6.35
C ALA A 16 -2.57 -25.21 4.86
N ALA A 17 -2.49 -23.93 4.52
CA ALA A 17 -2.27 -23.49 3.16
C ALA A 17 -0.92 -24.05 2.72
N THR A 18 -0.94 -25.17 2.00
CA THR A 18 0.24 -25.71 1.34
C THR A 18 0.68 -24.71 0.29
N LEU A 19 1.71 -23.94 0.60
CA LEU A 19 2.52 -23.08 -0.29
C LEU A 19 3.20 -23.85 -1.45
N LEU A 20 2.74 -25.07 -1.76
CA LEU A 20 3.46 -26.10 -2.52
C LEU A 20 2.66 -26.66 -3.71
N SER A 21 1.62 -25.97 -4.22
CA SER A 21 1.11 -26.34 -5.56
C SER A 21 2.12 -25.88 -6.61
N GLU A 22 2.57 -26.80 -7.48
CA GLU A 22 3.51 -26.47 -8.55
C GLU A 22 3.04 -25.26 -9.37
N PRO A 23 3.98 -24.36 -9.74
CA PRO A 23 3.63 -23.18 -10.49
C PRO A 23 3.14 -23.57 -11.90
N TYR A 24 1.88 -23.30 -12.20
CA TYR A 24 1.45 -23.21 -13.58
C TYR A 24 2.27 -22.12 -14.27
N SER A 25 2.92 -22.44 -15.39
CA SER A 25 3.55 -21.43 -16.24
C SER A 25 2.51 -20.36 -16.56
N VAL A 26 2.85 -19.11 -16.26
CA VAL A 26 2.00 -17.96 -16.51
C VAL A 26 2.67 -17.17 -17.64
N ASP A 27 1.93 -16.86 -18.69
CA ASP A 27 2.40 -16.00 -19.79
C ASP A 27 1.51 -14.75 -19.83
N PRO A 28 1.86 -13.69 -19.07
CA PRO A 28 1.11 -12.44 -19.06
C PRO A 28 1.01 -11.82 -20.45
N GLU A 29 -0.21 -11.60 -20.93
CA GLU A 29 -0.52 -10.90 -22.17
C GLU A 29 -0.67 -9.40 -21.89
N LEU A 30 0.05 -8.55 -22.64
CA LEU A 30 -0.13 -7.10 -22.59
C LEU A 30 -1.50 -6.72 -23.16
N ILE A 31 -2.39 -6.16 -22.32
CA ILE A 31 -3.77 -5.81 -22.71
C ILE A 31 -4.01 -4.29 -22.82
N ASP A 32 -3.13 -3.45 -22.27
CA ASP A 32 -3.17 -2.00 -22.48
C ASP A 32 -1.81 -1.35 -22.26
N THR A 33 -1.59 -0.21 -22.90
CA THR A 33 -0.44 0.67 -22.68
C THR A 33 -0.88 2.12 -22.74
N VAL A 34 -0.55 2.87 -21.70
CA VAL A 34 -0.86 4.30 -21.58
C VAL A 34 0.45 5.07 -21.45
N GLU A 35 0.70 6.00 -22.35
CA GLU A 35 1.80 6.94 -22.21
C GLU A 35 1.56 7.85 -20.99
N THR A 36 2.54 7.92 -20.08
CA THR A 36 2.44 8.67 -18.82
C THR A 36 3.09 10.05 -18.89
N GLU A 37 3.54 10.50 -20.06
CA GLU A 37 4.04 11.86 -20.24
C GLU A 37 2.94 12.86 -19.85
N GLY A 38 3.21 13.71 -18.85
CA GLY A 38 2.24 14.65 -18.30
C GLY A 38 1.27 14.10 -17.23
N TYR A 39 1.40 12.82 -16.84
CA TYR A 39 0.63 12.24 -15.74
C TYR A 39 1.38 12.24 -14.40
N LYS A 40 0.67 12.57 -13.31
CA LYS A 40 0.99 12.18 -11.94
C LYS A 40 0.10 10.98 -11.60
N ARG A 41 0.65 9.88 -11.11
CA ARG A 41 -0.12 8.62 -10.99
C ARG A 41 -0.79 8.49 -9.64
N ILE A 42 -2.00 7.92 -9.63
CA ILE A 42 -2.75 7.63 -8.41
C ILE A 42 -3.36 6.21 -8.53
N TRP A 43 -2.58 5.20 -8.15
CA TRP A 43 -3.01 3.88 -7.64
C TRP A 43 -3.94 2.97 -8.49
N GLY A 44 -4.06 1.70 -8.06
CA GLY A 44 -4.75 0.61 -8.76
C GLY A 44 -5.59 -0.28 -7.83
N SER A 45 -6.77 -0.64 -8.32
CA SER A 45 -7.81 -1.60 -7.91
C SER A 45 -7.41 -3.02 -7.47
N PRO A 46 -7.92 -3.65 -6.39
CA PRO A 46 -8.08 -5.13 -6.38
C PRO A 46 -9.19 -5.57 -7.34
N GLU A 47 -9.82 -4.61 -8.00
CA GLU A 47 -10.82 -4.80 -9.03
C GLU A 47 -10.40 -4.07 -10.33
N GLY A 48 -9.10 -3.94 -10.56
CA GLY A 48 -8.55 -3.42 -11.81
C GLY A 48 -8.91 -1.98 -12.17
N ALA A 49 -9.27 -1.11 -11.21
CA ALA A 49 -9.49 0.32 -11.47
C ALA A 49 -8.21 1.15 -11.23
N PHE A 50 -7.74 1.90 -12.22
CA PHE A 50 -6.52 2.71 -12.13
C PHE A 50 -6.83 4.20 -12.27
N PHE A 51 -6.22 5.05 -11.44
CA PHE A 51 -6.36 6.51 -11.54
C PHE A 51 -5.09 7.16 -12.07
N LEU A 52 -5.28 8.02 -13.06
CA LEU A 52 -4.25 8.72 -13.77
C LEU A 52 -4.55 10.23 -13.70
N LEU A 53 -3.73 11.00 -12.97
CA LEU A 53 -3.91 12.44 -12.84
C LEU A 53 -3.15 13.17 -13.95
N LYS A 54 -3.84 13.96 -14.76
CA LYS A 54 -3.25 14.88 -15.75
C LYS A 54 -3.08 16.27 -15.13
N LYS A 55 -2.32 17.16 -15.78
CA LYS A 55 -2.17 18.56 -15.33
C LYS A 55 -3.51 19.32 -15.22
N SER A 56 -4.51 18.95 -16.02
CA SER A 56 -5.81 19.63 -16.14
C SER A 56 -7.03 18.76 -15.77
N GLY A 57 -6.83 17.55 -15.25
CA GLY A 57 -7.92 16.62 -15.00
C GLY A 57 -7.44 15.29 -14.45
N ALA A 58 -8.33 14.31 -14.32
CA ALA A 58 -7.99 12.94 -13.97
C ALA A 58 -8.73 11.96 -14.89
N GLU A 59 -8.19 10.77 -15.03
CA GLU A 59 -8.75 9.67 -15.80
C GLU A 59 -8.79 8.42 -14.93
N ILE A 60 -9.96 7.78 -14.87
CA ILE A 60 -10.14 6.46 -14.25
C ILE A 60 -10.26 5.45 -15.38
N ARG A 61 -9.45 4.40 -15.34
CA ARG A 61 -9.54 3.26 -16.25
C ARG A 61 -9.91 2.01 -15.49
N GLN A 62 -10.95 1.29 -15.92
CA GLN A 62 -11.34 0.03 -15.31
C GLN A 62 -11.04 -1.16 -16.23
N TYR A 63 -10.34 -2.16 -15.72
CA TYR A 63 -9.98 -3.38 -16.44
C TYR A 63 -10.64 -4.61 -15.82
N PRO A 64 -10.97 -5.65 -16.61
CA PRO A 64 -10.72 -5.79 -18.05
C PRO A 64 -11.72 -5.04 -18.96
N GLY A 65 -12.65 -4.26 -18.40
CA GLY A 65 -13.77 -3.65 -19.13
C GLY A 65 -13.45 -2.48 -20.07
N SER A 66 -12.22 -1.96 -20.10
CA SER A 66 -11.82 -0.78 -20.89
C SER A 66 -12.71 0.46 -20.70
N ASP A 67 -13.45 0.53 -19.59
CA ASP A 67 -14.27 1.68 -19.25
C ASP A 67 -13.36 2.82 -18.80
N ILE A 68 -13.25 3.85 -19.64
CA ILE A 68 -12.47 5.05 -19.37
C ILE A 68 -13.42 6.19 -18.97
N ARG A 69 -13.23 6.73 -17.76
CA ARG A 69 -13.97 7.88 -17.25
C ARG A 69 -13.02 9.06 -17.05
N ASN A 70 -13.36 10.20 -17.63
CA ASN A 70 -12.63 11.45 -17.43
C ASN A 70 -13.29 12.27 -16.32
N ILE A 71 -12.50 12.70 -15.35
CA ILE A 71 -12.90 13.58 -14.26
C ILE A 71 -12.25 14.94 -14.50
N SER A 72 -13.08 15.99 -14.50
CA SER A 72 -12.58 17.36 -14.52
C SER A 72 -12.08 17.74 -13.13
N VAL A 73 -10.80 18.07 -13.02
CA VAL A 73 -10.17 18.56 -11.79
C VAL A 73 -9.87 20.03 -11.99
N LYS A 74 -10.54 20.89 -11.22
CA LYS A 74 -10.31 22.34 -11.30
C LYS A 74 -8.91 22.68 -10.79
N GLY A 75 -8.36 23.82 -11.22
CA GLY A 75 -7.04 24.28 -10.77
C GLY A 75 -6.94 24.49 -9.25
N THR A 76 -8.06 24.60 -8.54
CA THR A 76 -8.17 24.69 -7.07
C THR A 76 -8.48 23.35 -6.39
N GLN A 77 -8.39 22.23 -7.11
CA GLN A 77 -8.68 20.91 -6.58
C GLN A 77 -7.46 19.99 -6.59
N LYS A 78 -7.38 19.12 -5.60
CA LYS A 78 -6.42 18.01 -5.51
C LYS A 78 -7.18 16.69 -5.44
N LEU A 79 -6.74 15.71 -6.23
CA LEU A 79 -7.24 14.34 -6.13
C LEU A 79 -6.34 13.52 -5.20
N ILE A 80 -6.96 12.76 -4.30
CA ILE A 80 -6.32 11.67 -3.53
C ILE A 80 -7.10 10.38 -3.77
N SER A 81 -6.47 9.23 -3.54
CA SER A 81 -7.15 7.93 -3.56
C SER A 81 -6.80 7.10 -2.34
N SER A 82 -7.58 6.05 -2.12
CA SER A 82 -7.13 4.94 -1.30
C SER A 82 -5.96 4.19 -1.95
N GLU A 83 -5.23 3.40 -1.17
CA GLU A 83 -4.04 2.68 -1.63
C GLU A 83 -4.32 1.74 -2.79
N ARG A 84 -5.45 1.04 -2.76
CA ARG A 84 -5.87 0.14 -3.84
C ARG A 84 -6.92 0.77 -4.73
N GLY A 85 -7.13 2.10 -4.68
CA GLY A 85 -8.02 2.78 -5.63
C GLY A 85 -9.49 2.35 -5.59
N ASN A 86 -10.00 1.82 -4.48
CA ASN A 86 -11.42 1.55 -4.33
C ASN A 86 -12.25 2.84 -4.19
N TYR A 87 -11.62 3.89 -3.66
CA TYR A 87 -12.22 5.20 -3.44
C TYR A 87 -11.25 6.31 -3.86
N TYR A 88 -11.82 7.47 -4.19
CA TYR A 88 -11.05 8.70 -4.39
C TYR A 88 -11.77 9.92 -3.82
N ALA A 89 -11.00 10.97 -3.51
CA ALA A 89 -11.56 12.24 -3.08
C ALA A 89 -11.04 13.42 -3.90
N LEU A 90 -11.94 14.36 -4.16
CA LEU A 90 -11.61 15.69 -4.64
C LEU A 90 -11.59 16.67 -3.46
N ILE A 91 -10.40 17.16 -3.14
CA ILE A 91 -10.17 18.16 -2.11
C ILE A 91 -10.15 19.53 -2.79
N SER A 92 -11.11 20.39 -2.44
CA SER A 92 -11.22 21.75 -2.96
C SER A 92 -10.56 22.73 -2.01
N TYR A 93 -9.76 23.64 -2.55
CA TYR A 93 -9.07 24.70 -1.82
C TYR A 93 -9.63 26.07 -2.19
N SER A 94 -9.57 27.02 -1.27
CA SER A 94 -9.92 28.43 -1.54
C SER A 94 -8.92 29.07 -2.52
N ASN A 95 -7.63 28.78 -2.36
CA ASN A 95 -6.55 29.18 -3.24
C ASN A 95 -5.32 28.27 -3.04
N PHE A 96 -4.48 28.07 -4.07
CA PHE A 96 -3.23 27.30 -4.00
C PHE A 96 -2.02 28.14 -3.58
N LEU A 97 -2.23 29.15 -2.74
CA LEU A 97 -1.13 29.92 -2.16
C LEU A 97 -0.56 29.14 -0.95
N PRO A 98 0.76 28.90 -0.88
CA PRO A 98 1.38 28.10 0.18
C PRO A 98 1.05 28.55 1.60
N THR A 99 0.76 29.84 1.79
CA THR A 99 0.44 30.44 3.09
C THR A 99 -1.05 30.39 3.48
N GLN A 100 -1.92 29.92 2.58
CA GLN A 100 -3.38 29.95 2.74
C GLN A 100 -4.08 28.69 2.18
N LEU A 101 -3.41 27.53 2.22
CA LEU A 101 -4.00 26.25 1.82
C LEU A 101 -5.09 25.81 2.82
N GLN A 102 -6.26 26.41 2.70
CA GLN A 102 -7.45 26.04 3.44
C GLN A 102 -8.37 25.21 2.53
N VAL A 103 -8.72 24.02 3.00
CA VAL A 103 -9.69 23.17 2.32
C VAL A 103 -11.08 23.77 2.53
N THR A 104 -11.77 24.05 1.43
CA THR A 104 -13.14 24.54 1.42
C THR A 104 -14.15 23.39 1.35
N ALA A 105 -13.81 22.29 0.69
CA ALA A 105 -14.66 21.11 0.62
C ALA A 105 -13.83 19.84 0.37
N VAL A 106 -14.36 18.69 0.79
CA VAL A 106 -13.88 17.37 0.35
C VAL A 106 -15.06 16.54 -0.10
N SER A 107 -14.98 16.00 -1.33
CA SER A 107 -16.00 15.13 -1.92
C SER A 107 -15.40 13.75 -2.17
N VAL A 108 -16.03 12.70 -1.65
CA VAL A 108 -15.58 11.31 -1.76
C VAL A 108 -16.45 10.55 -2.75
N TYR A 109 -15.80 9.78 -3.60
CA TYR A 109 -16.40 9.01 -4.67
C TYR A 109 -15.93 7.55 -4.58
N ASP A 110 -16.76 6.64 -5.06
CA ASP A 110 -16.32 5.27 -5.33
C ASP A 110 -15.48 5.19 -6.61
N ARG A 111 -14.91 4.03 -6.92
CA ARG A 111 -14.19 3.80 -8.18
C ARG A 111 -15.04 3.94 -9.45
N SER A 112 -16.37 3.86 -9.35
CA SER A 112 -17.26 4.12 -10.48
C SER A 112 -17.38 5.63 -10.75
N GLY A 113 -17.04 6.47 -9.78
CA GLY A 113 -17.23 7.92 -9.83
C GLY A 113 -18.60 8.35 -9.33
N GLU A 114 -19.34 7.46 -8.67
CA GLU A 114 -20.52 7.81 -7.90
C GLU A 114 -20.08 8.63 -6.68
N LEU A 115 -20.72 9.78 -6.47
CA LEU A 115 -20.49 10.61 -5.29
C LEU A 115 -21.11 9.92 -4.07
N LEU A 116 -20.28 9.61 -3.08
CA LEU A 116 -20.71 8.99 -1.83
C LEU A 116 -21.11 10.06 -0.80
N TRP A 117 -20.27 11.07 -0.60
CA TRP A 117 -20.57 12.19 0.30
C TRP A 117 -19.69 13.41 0.04
N THR A 118 -20.12 14.57 0.53
CA THR A 118 -19.34 15.82 0.51
C THR A 118 -19.36 16.49 1.90
N LYS A 119 -18.21 17.00 2.32
CA LYS A 119 -18.07 17.80 3.54
C LYS A 119 -17.54 19.19 3.19
N GLU A 120 -18.39 20.19 3.38
CA GLU A 120 -18.01 21.61 3.30
C GLU A 120 -17.29 22.05 4.58
N GLY A 121 -16.27 22.90 4.43
CA GLY A 121 -15.47 23.46 5.51
C GLY A 121 -14.93 22.43 6.50
N PRO A 122 -14.20 21.38 6.06
CA PRO A 122 -13.79 20.26 6.93
C PRO A 122 -12.79 20.64 8.03
N GLY A 123 -12.25 21.87 8.03
CA GLY A 123 -11.29 22.34 9.04
C GLY A 123 -9.92 21.66 8.98
N CYS A 124 -9.62 20.94 7.89
CA CYS A 124 -8.38 20.20 7.69
C CYS A 124 -7.60 20.76 6.49
N ASN A 125 -6.30 20.45 6.40
CA ASN A 125 -5.40 20.89 5.33
C ASN A 125 -5.06 19.75 4.34
N ALA A 126 -5.04 18.51 4.83
CA ALA A 126 -4.76 17.31 4.07
C ALA A 126 -5.63 16.14 4.55
N PHE A 127 -5.72 15.07 3.76
CA PHE A 127 -6.52 13.89 4.08
C PHE A 127 -5.79 12.61 3.69
N ILE A 128 -6.05 11.55 4.44
CA ILE A 128 -5.66 10.17 4.16
C ILE A 128 -6.95 9.34 4.06
N MET A 129 -7.03 8.48 3.05
CA MET A 129 -8.22 7.71 2.73
C MET A 129 -8.05 6.23 3.06
N CYS A 130 -9.11 5.62 3.58
CA CYS A 130 -9.19 4.18 3.83
C CYS A 130 -9.52 3.43 2.53
N ASP A 131 -9.02 2.19 2.41
CA ASP A 131 -9.25 1.36 1.23
C ASP A 131 -10.49 0.46 1.30
N SER A 132 -10.92 0.03 2.49
CA SER A 132 -12.10 -0.83 2.68
C SER A 132 -13.43 -0.09 2.74
N ALA A 133 -13.38 1.22 3.03
CA ALA A 133 -14.57 2.03 3.24
C ALA A 133 -14.26 3.49 2.91
N PRO A 134 -15.28 4.31 2.58
CA PRO A 134 -15.11 5.73 2.25
C PRO A 134 -14.90 6.58 3.52
N LEU A 135 -13.92 6.20 4.34
CA LEU A 135 -13.48 6.87 5.56
C LEU A 135 -12.30 7.78 5.24
N LEU A 136 -12.20 8.91 5.93
CA LEU A 136 -11.05 9.82 5.86
C LEU A 136 -10.49 10.11 7.25
N VAL A 137 -9.17 10.30 7.31
CA VAL A 137 -8.52 11.07 8.37
C VAL A 137 -8.06 12.40 7.79
N GLY A 138 -8.63 13.49 8.26
CA GLY A 138 -8.16 14.84 7.98
C GLY A 138 -7.03 15.24 8.94
N ILE A 139 -6.09 16.02 8.43
CA ILE A 139 -4.96 16.56 9.20
C ILE A 139 -5.17 18.06 9.31
N GLU A 140 -5.33 18.54 10.53
CA GLU A 140 -5.45 19.96 10.86
C GLU A 140 -4.13 20.50 11.42
N GLY A 141 -3.75 21.67 10.92
CA GLY A 141 -2.42 22.26 11.11
C GLY A 141 -1.53 21.95 9.90
N ALA A 142 -0.67 22.89 9.52
CA ALA A 142 0.28 22.63 8.43
C ALA A 142 1.34 21.62 8.89
N GLU A 143 1.98 20.97 7.92
CA GLU A 143 3.13 20.11 8.15
C GLU A 143 4.22 20.86 8.95
N GLY A 144 4.69 20.29 10.06
CA GLY A 144 5.70 20.90 10.94
C GLY A 144 5.17 21.84 12.03
N PHE A 145 3.85 22.02 12.20
CA PHE A 145 3.31 22.69 13.38
C PHE A 145 3.43 21.79 14.63
N PRO A 146 3.81 22.36 15.80
CA PRO A 146 4.14 21.59 17.01
C PRO A 146 3.02 20.66 17.50
N GLU A 147 1.76 21.01 17.25
CA GLU A 147 0.61 20.14 17.47
C GLU A 147 -0.19 20.00 16.16
N SER A 148 -0.27 18.78 15.63
CA SER A 148 -1.23 18.43 14.58
C SER A 148 -2.45 17.77 15.21
N ARG A 149 -3.63 18.01 14.65
CA ARG A 149 -4.85 17.30 15.05
C ARG A 149 -5.34 16.42 13.91
N LEU A 150 -5.50 15.13 14.19
CA LEU A 150 -6.16 14.18 13.31
C LEU A 150 -7.67 14.28 13.54
N VAL A 151 -8.45 14.38 12.47
CA VAL A 151 -9.92 14.46 12.49
C VAL A 151 -10.46 13.28 11.72
N PHE A 152 -11.30 12.45 12.35
CA PHE A 152 -11.79 11.21 11.78
C PHE A 152 -13.19 11.39 11.21
N PHE A 153 -13.38 11.01 9.95
CA PHE A 153 -14.64 11.08 9.23
C PHE A 153 -15.16 9.68 8.90
N ASN A 154 -16.44 9.43 9.19
CA ASN A 154 -17.11 8.18 8.85
C ASN A 154 -17.56 8.13 7.38
N SER A 155 -18.23 7.04 7.00
CA SER A 155 -18.70 6.81 5.63
C SER A 155 -19.84 7.74 5.16
N SER A 156 -20.39 8.58 6.04
CA SER A 156 -21.34 9.65 5.70
C SER A 156 -20.69 11.03 5.67
N GLY A 157 -19.39 11.14 5.93
CA GLY A 157 -18.67 12.41 6.00
C GLY A 157 -18.85 13.17 7.32
N GLU A 158 -19.41 12.53 8.35
CA GLU A 158 -19.55 13.09 9.69
C GLU A 158 -18.26 12.93 10.49
N THR A 159 -17.94 13.94 11.29
CA THR A 159 -16.82 13.87 12.23
C THR A 159 -17.18 12.98 13.41
N VAL A 160 -16.48 11.86 13.56
CA VAL A 160 -16.72 10.87 14.62
C VAL A 160 -15.70 10.94 15.76
N GLY A 161 -14.60 11.66 15.55
CA GLY A 161 -13.65 11.96 16.63
C GLY A 161 -12.40 12.67 16.15
N ASN A 162 -11.47 12.88 17.08
CA ASN A 162 -10.21 13.54 16.81
C ASN A 162 -9.12 13.02 17.77
N ALA A 163 -7.87 13.16 17.34
CA ALA A 163 -6.69 12.82 18.13
C ALA A 163 -5.62 13.90 17.99
N LYS A 164 -4.93 14.21 19.10
CA LYS A 164 -3.74 15.07 19.06
C LYS A 164 -2.52 14.22 18.75
N VAL A 165 -1.69 14.67 17.82
CA VAL A 165 -0.41 14.06 17.47
C VAL A 165 0.65 15.14 17.33
N GLN A 166 1.77 14.98 18.03
CA GLN A 166 2.89 15.91 17.93
C GLN A 166 3.55 15.76 16.55
N ASN A 167 3.59 16.85 15.77
CA ASN A 167 4.24 16.91 14.46
C ASN A 167 3.90 15.71 13.55
N PHE A 168 2.62 15.46 13.25
CA PHE A 168 2.23 14.29 12.44
C PHE A 168 3.03 14.22 11.12
N TYR A 169 3.68 13.08 10.86
CA TYR A 169 4.55 12.90 9.70
C TYR A 169 3.88 12.09 8.59
N ASN A 170 3.36 10.91 8.92
CA ASN A 170 2.72 10.01 7.96
C ASN A 170 1.76 9.06 8.69
N GLY A 171 0.77 8.52 7.98
CA GLY A 171 -0.17 7.55 8.53
C GLY A 171 -0.92 6.78 7.46
N GLN A 172 -1.49 5.64 7.84
CA GLN A 172 -2.31 4.81 6.97
C GLN A 172 -3.34 4.02 7.78
N PHE A 173 -4.43 3.64 7.15
CA PHE A 173 -5.35 2.65 7.71
C PHE A 173 -4.78 1.24 7.57
N CYS A 174 -5.13 0.33 8.48
CA CYS A 174 -5.06 -1.09 8.13
C CYS A 174 -6.08 -1.41 7.04
N GLU A 175 -5.87 -2.47 6.28
CA GLU A 175 -6.66 -2.73 5.07
C GLU A 175 -8.17 -2.86 5.34
N ASN A 176 -8.58 -3.41 6.49
CA ASN A 176 -10.01 -3.51 6.85
C ASN A 176 -10.62 -2.18 7.35
N GLY A 177 -9.81 -1.15 7.59
CA GLY A 177 -10.26 0.18 8.03
C GLY A 177 -10.63 0.30 9.52
N GLU A 178 -10.38 -0.73 10.33
CA GLU A 178 -10.69 -0.73 11.75
C GLU A 178 -9.78 0.21 12.55
N PHE A 179 -8.50 0.24 12.19
CA PHE A 179 -7.46 1.03 12.83
C PHE A 179 -6.79 1.99 11.87
N PHE A 180 -6.34 3.12 12.42
CA PHE A 180 -5.46 4.07 11.76
C PHE A 180 -4.13 4.12 12.50
N PHE A 181 -3.04 4.08 11.77
CA PHE A 181 -1.68 4.16 12.29
C PHE A 181 -1.05 5.48 11.87
N GLY A 182 -0.31 6.12 12.77
CA GLY A 182 0.36 7.39 12.50
C GLY A 182 1.72 7.48 13.17
N ILE A 183 2.72 8.01 12.45
CA ILE A 183 4.03 8.34 12.99
C ILE A 183 4.00 9.80 13.45
N SER A 184 4.33 10.02 14.72
CA SER A 184 4.58 11.36 15.26
C SER A 184 5.93 11.90 14.80
N GLY A 185 6.15 13.20 14.83
CA GLY A 185 7.42 13.79 14.42
C GLY A 185 8.56 13.53 15.41
N ALA A 186 8.26 13.01 16.60
CA ALA A 186 9.25 12.44 17.51
C ALA A 186 9.68 11.00 17.10
N GLY A 187 9.04 10.44 16.08
CA GLY A 187 9.30 9.11 15.55
C GLY A 187 8.50 8.00 16.22
N SER A 188 7.48 8.29 17.03
CA SER A 188 6.65 7.24 17.66
C SER A 188 5.54 6.75 16.74
N LEU A 189 5.35 5.43 16.63
CA LEU A 189 4.20 4.84 15.94
C LEU A 189 3.01 4.68 16.87
N LEU A 190 1.90 5.33 16.52
CA LEU A 190 0.66 5.36 17.28
C LEU A 190 -0.43 4.59 16.54
N LYS A 191 -1.21 3.77 17.25
CA LYS A 191 -2.40 3.07 16.74
C LYS A 191 -3.66 3.69 17.32
N PHE A 192 -4.58 4.07 16.45
CA PHE A 192 -5.88 4.64 16.78
C PHE A 192 -7.00 3.73 16.28
N THR A 193 -8.14 3.73 16.94
CA THR A 193 -9.40 3.28 16.33
C THR A 193 -9.79 4.22 15.19
N ASN A 194 -10.66 3.78 14.28
CA ASN A 194 -11.24 4.65 13.23
C ASN A 194 -12.07 5.85 13.74
N THR A 195 -12.30 5.99 15.04
CA THR A 195 -12.87 7.19 15.68
C THR A 195 -11.83 8.07 16.40
N GLY A 196 -10.53 7.75 16.31
CA GLY A 196 -9.44 8.55 16.88
C GLY A 196 -9.08 8.25 18.34
N LYS A 197 -9.67 7.23 18.98
CA LYS A 197 -9.19 6.77 20.30
C LYS A 197 -7.83 6.11 20.16
N LEU A 198 -6.82 6.60 20.90
CA LEU A 198 -5.51 5.95 20.99
C LEU A 198 -5.67 4.56 21.64
N VAL A 199 -5.18 3.55 20.93
CA VAL A 199 -5.16 2.15 21.35
C VAL A 199 -3.81 1.81 21.95
N TYR A 200 -2.72 2.18 21.26
CA TYR A 200 -1.37 1.82 21.66
C TYR A 200 -0.31 2.75 21.06
N ASP A 201 0.83 2.86 21.75
CA ASP A 201 2.05 3.53 21.29
C ASP A 201 3.17 2.48 21.23
N PHE A 202 3.64 2.18 20.03
CA PHE A 202 4.71 1.20 19.79
C PHE A 202 6.11 1.77 20.06
N GLY A 203 6.22 3.06 20.39
CA GLY A 203 7.49 3.74 20.52
C GLY A 203 8.14 4.01 19.17
N HIS A 204 9.46 4.16 19.16
CA HIS A 204 10.23 4.59 18.00
C HIS A 204 10.04 3.66 16.79
N ALA A 205 9.71 4.24 15.64
CA ALA A 205 9.56 3.56 14.37
C ALA A 205 10.00 4.47 13.23
N ILE A 206 10.88 3.95 12.36
CA ILE A 206 11.24 4.59 11.10
C ILE A 206 10.31 4.15 9.96
N ARG A 207 9.77 2.93 10.05
CA ARG A 207 8.78 2.36 9.12
C ARG A 207 7.89 1.38 9.87
N TYR A 208 6.74 1.11 9.29
CA TYR A 208 5.86 0.07 9.78
C TYR A 208 4.99 -0.49 8.66
N HIS A 209 4.38 -1.64 8.94
CA HIS A 209 3.26 -2.16 8.18
C HIS A 209 2.31 -2.87 9.16
N SER A 210 1.01 -2.83 8.90
CA SER A 210 0.00 -3.53 9.71
C SER A 210 -0.57 -4.71 8.92
N SER A 211 -1.07 -5.72 9.61
CA SER A 211 -1.91 -6.76 8.99
C SER A 211 -3.21 -6.19 8.44
N PHE A 212 -3.92 -7.00 7.65
CA PHE A 212 -5.26 -6.68 7.14
C PHE A 212 -6.20 -6.15 8.24
N ASP A 213 -6.18 -6.79 9.41
CA ASP A 213 -7.00 -6.45 10.58
C ASP A 213 -6.30 -5.55 11.61
N GLY A 214 -5.07 -5.12 11.34
CA GLY A 214 -4.27 -4.30 12.25
C GLY A 214 -3.93 -4.94 13.60
N LYS A 215 -4.13 -6.25 13.77
CA LYS A 215 -3.75 -6.98 14.99
C LYS A 215 -2.26 -7.31 15.03
N LEU A 216 -1.65 -7.55 13.88
CA LEU A 216 -0.20 -7.63 13.76
C LEU A 216 0.37 -6.34 13.19
N VAL A 217 1.50 -5.91 13.74
CA VAL A 217 2.20 -4.70 13.31
C VAL A 217 3.68 -5.01 13.25
N ALA A 218 4.25 -4.92 12.04
CA ALA A 218 5.69 -4.93 11.86
C ALA A 218 6.21 -3.51 12.08
N VAL A 219 7.07 -3.34 13.07
CA VAL A 219 7.72 -2.08 13.41
C VAL A 219 9.20 -2.21 13.06
N VAL A 220 9.68 -1.29 12.24
CA VAL A 220 11.10 -1.19 11.89
C VAL A 220 11.67 -0.02 12.66
N ALA A 221 12.65 -0.29 13.51
CA ALA A 221 13.36 0.70 14.30
C ALA A 221 14.86 0.38 14.21
N ASP A 222 15.67 1.40 13.91
CA ASP A 222 17.12 1.29 13.77
C ASP A 222 17.56 0.20 12.78
N SER A 223 17.93 -0.97 13.29
CA SER A 223 18.39 -2.15 12.54
C SER A 223 17.63 -3.42 12.94
N VAL A 224 16.42 -3.27 13.46
CA VAL A 224 15.60 -4.37 13.95
C VAL A 224 14.19 -4.23 13.38
N THR A 225 13.62 -5.35 12.94
CA THR A 225 12.19 -5.45 12.68
C THR A 225 11.56 -6.32 13.76
N THR A 226 10.51 -5.80 14.38
CA THR A 226 9.75 -6.50 15.40
C THR A 226 8.29 -6.61 14.96
N ILE A 227 7.73 -7.82 14.97
CA ILE A 227 6.29 -8.03 14.83
C ILE A 227 5.66 -8.02 16.21
N HIS A 228 4.69 -7.14 16.39
CA HIS A 228 3.85 -7.08 17.58
C HIS A 228 2.47 -7.66 17.30
N SER A 229 1.92 -8.37 18.28
CA SER A 229 0.50 -8.68 18.39
C SER A 229 -0.02 -7.95 19.62
N ASP A 230 -0.78 -6.88 19.38
CA ASP A 230 -1.12 -5.89 20.40
C ASP A 230 0.13 -5.40 21.16
N VAL A 231 0.26 -5.74 22.45
CA VAL A 231 1.37 -5.32 23.31
C VAL A 231 2.53 -6.33 23.34
N ASN A 232 2.33 -7.53 22.80
CA ASN A 232 3.31 -8.61 22.88
C ASN A 232 4.17 -8.64 21.62
N THR A 233 5.48 -8.81 21.82
CA THR A 233 6.39 -9.16 20.71
C THR A 233 6.19 -10.61 20.32
N VAL A 234 5.90 -10.85 19.04
CA VAL A 234 5.74 -12.19 18.46
C VAL A 234 7.06 -12.69 17.88
N VAL A 235 7.69 -11.84 17.06
CA VAL A 235 8.94 -12.17 16.37
C VAL A 235 9.82 -10.94 16.32
N THR A 236 11.12 -11.14 16.45
CA THR A 236 12.14 -10.12 16.22
C THR A 236 13.21 -10.70 15.31
N TRP A 237 13.60 -9.95 14.28
CA TRP A 237 14.77 -10.29 13.48
C TRP A 237 15.64 -9.05 13.22
N PRO A 238 16.96 -9.22 13.14
CA PRO A 238 17.84 -8.14 12.73
C PRO A 238 17.56 -7.78 11.27
N VAL A 239 17.43 -6.49 11.00
CA VAL A 239 17.56 -5.98 9.64
C VAL A 239 19.05 -6.02 9.35
N SER A 240 19.48 -6.98 8.53
CA SER A 240 20.85 -6.95 7.99
C SER A 240 21.11 -5.57 7.39
N GLN A 241 22.37 -5.11 7.31
CA GLN A 241 22.71 -3.77 6.75
C GLN A 241 22.17 -3.50 5.32
N ARG A 242 21.53 -4.49 4.70
CA ARG A 242 20.75 -4.38 3.47
C ARG A 242 19.44 -3.65 3.78
N SER A 243 19.26 -2.50 3.12
CA SER A 243 18.10 -1.62 3.32
C SER A 243 16.78 -2.35 3.07
N LEU A 244 16.11 -2.76 4.14
CA LEU A 244 14.72 -3.17 4.13
C LEU A 244 13.88 -2.04 3.51
N ARG A 245 13.12 -2.36 2.47
CA ARG A 245 12.37 -1.38 1.67
C ARG A 245 10.90 -1.40 2.00
N GLU A 246 10.32 -2.60 2.08
CA GLU A 246 8.89 -2.81 2.23
C GLU A 246 8.61 -4.10 2.99
N ILE A 247 7.50 -4.13 3.73
CA ILE A 247 6.97 -5.30 4.45
C ILE A 247 5.50 -5.41 4.09
N ARG A 248 4.98 -6.64 3.92
CA ARG A 248 3.54 -6.90 3.80
C ARG A 248 3.18 -8.15 4.61
N PHE A 249 1.96 -8.19 5.13
CA PHE A 249 1.41 -9.40 5.76
C PHE A 249 0.50 -10.13 4.79
N SER A 250 0.48 -11.45 4.89
CA SER A 250 -0.60 -12.27 4.34
C SER A 250 -1.89 -12.00 5.10
N ARG A 251 -3.04 -12.22 4.44
CA ARG A 251 -4.38 -11.91 4.96
C ARG A 251 -4.77 -12.75 6.16
N ASP A 252 -4.28 -13.99 6.23
CA ASP A 252 -4.49 -14.91 7.35
C ASP A 252 -3.50 -14.69 8.50
N ASN A 253 -2.59 -13.71 8.36
CA ASN A 253 -1.55 -13.39 9.34
C ASN A 253 -0.57 -14.55 9.61
N ALA A 254 -0.49 -15.56 8.75
CA ALA A 254 0.46 -16.66 8.91
C ALA A 254 1.88 -16.28 8.46
N TYR A 255 1.96 -15.45 7.42
CA TYR A 255 3.20 -15.06 6.76
C TYR A 255 3.43 -13.55 6.72
N VAL A 256 4.70 -13.16 6.72
CA VAL A 256 5.17 -11.79 6.43
C VAL A 256 6.19 -11.83 5.30
N ALA A 257 6.01 -10.98 4.30
CA ALA A 257 6.95 -10.77 3.21
C ALA A 257 7.77 -9.52 3.48
N ALA A 258 9.09 -9.60 3.32
CA ALA A 258 10.02 -8.50 3.49
C ALA A 258 10.88 -8.33 2.24
N LEU A 259 10.81 -7.15 1.63
CA LEU A 259 11.59 -6.78 0.47
C LEU A 259 12.85 -6.04 0.89
N TYR A 260 14.00 -6.63 0.60
CA TYR A 260 15.32 -6.02 0.75
C TYR A 260 15.81 -5.52 -0.60
N GLY A 261 16.93 -4.81 -0.61
CA GLY A 261 17.54 -4.34 -1.86
C GLY A 261 17.87 -5.45 -2.86
N ASP A 262 18.16 -6.67 -2.43
CA ASP A 262 18.63 -7.75 -3.31
C ASP A 262 17.85 -9.06 -3.22
N ARG A 263 16.90 -9.15 -2.28
CA ARG A 263 16.06 -10.33 -2.11
C ARG A 263 14.66 -9.97 -1.62
N LEU A 264 13.71 -10.86 -1.89
CA LEU A 264 12.40 -10.94 -1.27
C LEU A 264 12.37 -12.19 -0.39
N ASN A 265 12.02 -12.04 0.89
CA ASN A 265 11.89 -13.17 1.80
C ASN A 265 10.44 -13.26 2.31
N VAL A 266 9.92 -14.48 2.39
CA VAL A 266 8.65 -14.80 3.05
C VAL A 266 8.96 -15.59 4.31
N PHE A 267 8.52 -15.08 5.45
CA PHE A 267 8.70 -15.69 6.75
C PHE A 267 7.37 -16.24 7.24
N ASP A 268 7.41 -17.48 7.75
CA ASP A 268 6.36 -18.00 8.61
C ASP A 268 6.52 -17.40 10.01
N ILE A 269 5.50 -16.67 10.44
CA ILE A 269 5.52 -15.93 11.71
C ILE A 269 5.52 -16.90 12.90
N THR A 270 4.82 -18.02 12.79
CA THR A 270 4.68 -18.99 13.88
C THR A 270 5.92 -19.89 13.98
N ALA A 271 6.41 -20.37 12.85
CA ALA A 271 7.61 -21.19 12.80
C ALA A 271 8.91 -20.38 12.96
N ASN A 272 8.84 -19.05 12.83
CA ASN A 272 9.98 -18.14 12.85
C ASN A 272 11.09 -18.57 11.87
N SER A 273 10.70 -18.89 10.64
CA SER A 273 11.58 -19.41 9.60
C SER A 273 11.26 -18.82 8.23
N ILE A 274 12.28 -18.67 7.39
CA ILE A 274 12.09 -18.32 5.98
C ILE A 274 11.54 -19.54 5.25
N VAL A 275 10.39 -19.37 4.58
CA VAL A 275 9.72 -20.44 3.80
C VAL A 275 9.85 -20.24 2.29
N ALA A 276 10.11 -19.01 1.85
CA ALA A 276 10.45 -18.70 0.46
C ALA A 276 11.46 -17.55 0.39
N GLU A 277 12.37 -17.62 -0.58
CA GLU A 277 13.34 -16.57 -0.87
C GLU A 277 13.50 -16.45 -2.38
N HIS A 278 13.54 -15.22 -2.87
CA HIS A 278 13.94 -14.90 -4.23
C HIS A 278 15.07 -13.89 -4.19
N THR A 279 16.20 -14.19 -4.83
CA THR A 279 17.35 -13.30 -4.94
C THR A 279 17.55 -12.92 -6.41
N LEU A 280 17.90 -11.66 -6.66
CA LEU A 280 18.25 -11.20 -8.01
C LEU A 280 19.48 -11.96 -8.52
N ASP A 281 19.39 -12.45 -9.75
CA ASP A 281 20.48 -13.11 -10.47
C ASP A 281 21.59 -12.13 -10.86
N ASP A 282 21.24 -10.87 -11.14
CA ASP A 282 22.18 -9.81 -11.52
C ASP A 282 22.44 -8.83 -10.35
N PRO A 283 23.68 -8.78 -9.81
CA PRO A 283 24.03 -7.90 -8.70
C PRO A 283 24.02 -6.41 -9.09
N ALA A 284 23.88 -6.05 -10.37
CA ALA A 284 23.68 -4.67 -10.80
C ALA A 284 22.26 -4.16 -10.49
N PHE A 285 21.30 -5.05 -10.23
CA PHE A 285 19.92 -4.67 -9.93
C PHE A 285 19.63 -4.63 -8.43
N ARG A 286 18.68 -3.78 -8.06
CA ARG A 286 18.08 -3.76 -6.72
C ARG A 286 16.56 -3.74 -6.83
N PHE A 287 15.88 -4.47 -5.96
CA PHE A 287 14.44 -4.37 -5.79
C PHE A 287 14.05 -3.00 -5.24
N PHE A 288 12.94 -2.43 -5.69
CA PHE A 288 12.42 -1.15 -5.18
C PHE A 288 10.99 -1.25 -4.66
N ARG A 289 10.17 -2.10 -5.28
CA ARG A 289 8.75 -2.28 -4.96
C ARG A 289 8.35 -3.72 -5.11
N PHE A 290 7.37 -4.13 -4.31
CA PHE A 290 6.63 -5.36 -4.56
C PHE A 290 5.17 -5.18 -4.22
N ASP A 291 4.34 -6.03 -4.82
CA ASP A 291 2.96 -6.25 -4.42
C ASP A 291 2.71 -7.75 -4.40
N ALA A 292 1.69 -8.20 -3.67
CA ALA A 292 1.39 -9.60 -3.48
C ALA A 292 -0.11 -9.81 -3.37
N ASP A 293 -0.58 -10.99 -3.78
CA ASP A 293 -1.97 -11.35 -3.51
C ASP A 293 -2.17 -11.59 -2.01
N PRO A 294 -3.43 -11.51 -1.50
CA PRO A 294 -3.67 -11.58 -0.07
C PRO A 294 -3.17 -12.87 0.60
N ASN A 295 -2.97 -13.95 -0.16
CA ASN A 295 -2.54 -15.25 0.37
C ASN A 295 -1.09 -15.59 0.00
N PHE A 296 -0.34 -14.67 -0.60
CA PHE A 296 1.06 -14.88 -1.01
C PHE A 296 1.27 -16.07 -1.97
N ASN A 297 0.28 -16.36 -2.82
CA ASN A 297 0.43 -17.25 -3.96
C ASN A 297 1.26 -16.63 -5.08
N TYR A 298 1.19 -15.30 -5.21
CA TYR A 298 1.87 -14.55 -6.25
C TYR A 298 2.47 -13.26 -5.69
N PHE A 299 3.67 -12.94 -6.18
CA PHE A 299 4.33 -11.67 -5.91
C PHE A 299 4.68 -11.02 -7.24
N VAL A 300 4.45 -9.73 -7.37
CA VAL A 300 5.05 -8.92 -8.43
C VAL A 300 6.12 -8.04 -7.85
N CYS A 301 7.30 -8.04 -8.45
CA CYS A 301 8.43 -7.26 -7.98
C CYS A 301 8.95 -6.34 -9.10
N GLY A 302 9.26 -5.10 -8.72
CA GLY A 302 9.95 -4.12 -9.55
C GLY A 302 11.39 -3.94 -9.08
N ALA A 303 12.35 -4.12 -9.97
CA ALA A 303 13.77 -3.88 -9.72
C ALA A 303 14.32 -2.88 -10.74
N SER A 304 15.40 -2.18 -10.38
CA SER A 304 16.08 -1.24 -11.26
C SER A 304 17.59 -1.36 -11.10
N ASN A 305 18.32 -1.11 -12.17
CA ASN A 305 19.77 -1.21 -12.14
C ASN A 305 20.35 -0.07 -11.30
N SER A 306 20.94 -0.42 -10.16
CA SER A 306 21.56 0.54 -9.24
C SER A 306 23.09 0.54 -9.39
N ALA A 307 23.59 0.28 -10.59
CA ALA A 307 25.02 0.11 -10.87
C ALA A 307 25.85 1.27 -10.29
N ASP A 308 27.07 0.96 -9.85
CA ASP A 308 28.06 1.94 -9.36
C ASP A 308 28.63 2.84 -10.47
N SER A 309 28.20 2.65 -11.72
CA SER A 309 28.52 3.48 -12.89
C SER A 309 27.40 4.52 -13.10
N PRO A 310 27.67 5.82 -12.86
CA PRO A 310 26.67 6.88 -12.94
C PRO A 310 25.98 6.97 -14.31
N GLU A 311 26.72 6.73 -15.40
CA GLU A 311 26.21 6.80 -16.77
C GLU A 311 25.17 5.71 -17.12
N SER A 312 25.14 4.59 -16.40
CA SER A 312 24.20 3.49 -16.65
C SER A 312 23.15 3.33 -15.55
N ARG A 313 23.31 3.99 -14.41
CA ARG A 313 22.41 3.87 -13.26
C ARG A 313 20.98 4.32 -13.60
N ASN A 314 19.99 3.53 -13.17
CA ASN A 314 18.57 3.78 -13.38
C ASN A 314 18.18 3.97 -14.86
N THR A 315 18.82 3.24 -15.78
CA THR A 315 18.49 3.20 -17.22
C THR A 315 17.79 1.89 -17.61
N LYS A 316 17.77 0.90 -16.71
CA LYS A 316 17.11 -0.39 -16.90
C LYS A 316 16.28 -0.77 -15.67
N GLY A 317 15.15 -1.42 -15.93
CA GLY A 317 14.26 -2.01 -14.94
C GLY A 317 14.05 -3.48 -15.22
N ARG A 318 13.60 -4.21 -14.21
CA ARG A 318 13.05 -5.55 -14.36
C ARG A 318 11.73 -5.64 -13.62
N VAL A 319 10.76 -6.29 -14.24
CA VAL A 319 9.53 -6.72 -13.59
C VAL A 319 9.54 -8.23 -13.52
N MET A 320 9.15 -8.77 -12.38
CA MET A 320 9.10 -10.21 -12.16
C MET A 320 7.78 -10.57 -11.52
N LEU A 321 7.11 -11.59 -12.05
CA LEU A 321 6.03 -12.31 -11.39
C LEU A 321 6.64 -13.57 -10.77
N LEU A 322 6.51 -13.71 -9.46
CA LEU A 322 7.02 -14.84 -8.68
C LEU A 322 5.85 -15.66 -8.14
N GLY A 323 6.06 -16.96 -8.03
CA GLY A 323 5.13 -17.86 -7.34
C GLY A 323 5.36 -17.86 -5.83
N ALA A 324 4.49 -18.58 -5.12
CA ALA A 324 4.49 -18.69 -3.66
C ALA A 324 5.85 -19.14 -3.09
N GLY A 325 6.55 -20.04 -3.79
CA GLY A 325 7.88 -20.53 -3.41
C GLY A 325 9.04 -19.58 -3.73
N GLY A 326 8.78 -18.39 -4.26
CA GLY A 326 9.81 -17.44 -4.70
C GLY A 326 10.42 -17.77 -6.08
N ASN A 327 9.92 -18.79 -6.77
CA ASN A 327 10.35 -19.12 -8.11
C ASN A 327 9.84 -18.08 -9.12
N LEU A 328 10.67 -17.74 -10.12
CA LEU A 328 10.28 -16.86 -11.22
C LEU A 328 9.26 -17.56 -12.12
N LEU A 329 8.10 -16.94 -12.34
CA LEU A 329 7.07 -17.40 -13.28
C LEU A 329 7.18 -16.68 -14.62
N TRP A 330 7.44 -15.38 -14.56
CA TRP A 330 7.58 -14.51 -15.71
C TRP A 330 8.43 -13.29 -15.34
N GLY A 331 9.14 -12.73 -16.31
CA GLY A 331 9.79 -11.44 -16.11
C GLY A 331 10.13 -10.74 -17.42
N GLU A 332 10.22 -9.41 -17.35
CA GLU A 332 10.50 -8.54 -18.48
C GLU A 332 11.55 -7.49 -18.08
N GLU A 333 12.51 -7.23 -18.97
CA GLU A 333 13.43 -6.10 -18.85
C GLU A 333 12.80 -4.87 -19.51
N VAL A 334 12.84 -3.75 -18.79
CA VAL A 334 12.34 -2.45 -19.23
C VAL A 334 13.53 -1.54 -19.45
N VAL A 335 13.59 -0.85 -20.57
CA VAL A 335 14.64 0.14 -20.86
C VAL A 335 14.06 1.55 -20.73
N TYR A 336 14.79 2.45 -20.08
CA TYR A 336 14.44 3.87 -19.98
C TYR A 336 15.28 4.68 -20.94
N GLU A 337 14.68 5.70 -21.56
CA GLU A 337 15.39 6.58 -22.49
C GLU A 337 16.39 7.53 -21.79
N GLU A 338 16.14 7.87 -20.52
CA GLU A 338 16.99 8.75 -19.72
C GLU A 338 17.11 8.28 -18.27
N TRP A 339 18.04 8.87 -17.52
CA TRP A 339 18.18 8.65 -16.08
C TRP A 339 16.83 8.86 -15.38
N SER A 340 16.26 7.78 -14.86
CA SER A 340 14.97 7.84 -14.21
C SER A 340 15.09 8.00 -12.69
N VAL A 341 14.37 8.98 -12.14
CA VAL A 341 14.11 9.08 -10.69
C VAL A 341 13.10 8.01 -10.24
N LYS A 342 12.32 7.45 -11.17
CA LYS A 342 11.20 6.55 -10.91
C LYS A 342 11.56 5.11 -11.30
N TYR A 343 11.55 4.23 -10.32
CA TYR A 343 11.74 2.79 -10.48
C TYR A 343 10.45 2.12 -10.96
N PRO A 344 10.48 0.89 -11.50
CA PRO A 344 9.26 0.14 -11.81
C PRO A 344 8.39 0.05 -10.56
N ASP A 345 7.20 0.64 -10.62
CA ASP A 345 6.18 0.44 -9.60
C ASP A 345 5.20 -0.59 -10.13
N VAL A 346 4.88 -1.57 -9.29
CA VAL A 346 4.14 -2.76 -9.70
C VAL A 346 2.95 -2.96 -8.80
N ARG A 347 1.83 -3.38 -9.38
CA ARG A 347 0.61 -3.75 -8.64
C ARG A 347 0.01 -5.02 -9.17
N LEU A 348 -0.61 -5.77 -8.26
CA LEU A 348 -1.20 -7.06 -8.54
C LEU A 348 -2.68 -7.08 -8.12
N ASP A 349 -3.53 -7.42 -9.07
CA ASP A 349 -4.91 -7.83 -8.82
C ASP A 349 -5.02 -9.32 -9.19
N SER A 350 -4.82 -10.19 -8.21
CA SER A 350 -4.89 -11.64 -8.42
C SER A 350 -6.31 -12.13 -8.70
N SER A 351 -7.34 -11.39 -8.27
CA SER A 351 -8.74 -11.78 -8.48
C SER A 351 -9.12 -11.68 -9.95
N ARG A 352 -8.62 -10.66 -10.64
CA ARG A 352 -8.78 -10.47 -12.09
C ARG A 352 -7.60 -10.97 -12.90
N ARG A 353 -6.55 -11.45 -12.22
CA ARG A 353 -5.24 -11.83 -12.78
C ARG A 353 -4.67 -10.72 -13.66
N VAL A 354 -4.64 -9.52 -13.10
CA VAL A 354 -4.09 -8.32 -13.74
C VAL A 354 -2.84 -7.88 -12.99
N LEU A 355 -1.79 -7.58 -13.74
CA LEU A 355 -0.57 -6.97 -13.26
C LEU A 355 -0.42 -5.63 -13.94
N SER A 356 0.00 -4.60 -13.20
CA SER A 356 0.35 -3.31 -13.80
C SER A 356 1.80 -2.96 -13.52
N LEU A 357 2.43 -2.38 -14.54
CA LEU A 357 3.78 -1.88 -14.52
C LEU A 357 3.74 -0.39 -14.78
N LEU A 358 4.21 0.41 -13.82
CA LEU A 358 4.53 1.82 -14.02
C LEU A 358 6.00 1.97 -14.36
N THR A 359 6.27 2.63 -15.46
CA THR A 359 7.57 3.17 -15.79
C THR A 359 7.48 4.70 -15.82
N PRO A 360 8.59 5.43 -16.06
CA PRO A 360 8.55 6.88 -16.22
C PRO A 360 7.69 7.34 -17.40
N SER A 361 7.67 6.54 -18.48
CA SER A 361 7.05 6.89 -19.77
C SER A 361 5.74 6.15 -20.02
N THR A 362 5.49 5.01 -19.37
CA THR A 362 4.33 4.17 -19.65
C THR A 362 3.70 3.57 -18.39
N LEU A 363 2.40 3.35 -18.46
CA LEU A 363 1.68 2.33 -17.71
C LEU A 363 1.40 1.18 -18.67
N GLN A 364 1.89 -0.01 -18.36
CA GLN A 364 1.53 -1.24 -19.07
C GLN A 364 0.67 -2.12 -18.16
N VAL A 365 -0.41 -2.67 -18.72
CA VAL A 365 -1.33 -3.56 -18.01
C VAL A 365 -1.30 -4.91 -18.67
N PHE A 366 -1.01 -5.94 -17.89
CA PHE A 366 -0.91 -7.32 -18.33
C PHE A 366 -2.03 -8.15 -17.70
N LYS A 367 -2.58 -9.09 -18.44
CA LYS A 367 -3.51 -10.11 -17.96
C LYS A 367 -2.82 -11.45 -18.01
N PHE A 368 -2.95 -12.25 -16.97
CA PHE A 368 -2.16 -13.47 -16.85
C PHE A 368 -2.96 -14.66 -16.37
#